data_AF-A0A553RIU6-F1
#
_entry.id   AF-A0A553RIU6-F1
#
_cell.length_a   1.000
_cell.length_b   1.000
_cell.length_c   1.000
_cell.angle_alpha   90.00
_cell.angle_beta   90.00
_cell.angle_gamma   90.00
#
_symmetry.space_group_name_H-M   'P 1'
#
loop_
_entity.id
_entity.type
_entity.pdbx_description
1 polymer ?
#
loop_
_entity_poly.entity_id
_entity_poly.type
_entity_poly.pdbx_seq_one_letter_code
_entity_poly.pdbx_strand_id
1 'polypeptide(L)'
;MFKLGSKSDADILKSISPSMKVLSSREAKLILRVMDECIHQIEIVSFFPSLLENPEPFTKSLGENLLRTLKEHQELEERHKCLVLDGSHDQTNSQVALSAKAVQDSFRKIVRILRGTAEALRSKETQCAEDIVKMRDGLCELREIVLERLLTSPGEEKQLREMVLEVSQSHAANQVLIDSLEKDLAMAVKDKDEEQLRSTLQQKEKALQEFVGRTQQDAEKQTHSDQKTSEGKRARLQQEASQLNSQINNLIAANREAEVELRKKKYKEETEIENVIQKYDVEMGEKQTELEEMIKMHETDQTELRELEELYDVLDVEYSQIMEERQKAQELKELQEKELEIQSKAATVIQALWRGFCTRKALKSSAKSKKAKKGKGKKKK
;
A
#
# COMPACT_ATOMS: atom_id res chain seq x y z
N MET A 1 -86.74 13.34 -19.55
CA MET A 1 -87.81 12.44 -19.04
C MET A 1 -88.18 11.44 -20.13
N PHE A 2 -87.68 10.21 -20.04
CA PHE A 2 -88.33 9.06 -20.65
C PHE A 2 -88.46 8.03 -19.52
N LYS A 3 -89.70 7.75 -19.09
CA LYS A 3 -89.95 6.67 -18.11
C LYS A 3 -89.92 5.35 -18.87
N LEU A 4 -88.73 4.75 -18.97
CA LEU A 4 -88.62 3.31 -19.22
C LEU A 4 -89.33 2.61 -18.05
N GLY A 5 -90.46 1.98 -18.34
CA GLY A 5 -91.16 1.16 -17.37
C GLY A 5 -90.29 -0.07 -17.09
N SER A 6 -89.72 -0.15 -15.89
CA SER A 6 -88.99 -1.33 -15.44
C SER A 6 -89.95 -2.51 -15.36
N LYS A 7 -89.99 -3.32 -16.43
CA LYS A 7 -90.47 -4.70 -16.34
C LYS A 7 -89.65 -5.37 -15.24
N SER A 8 -90.32 -6.08 -14.33
CA SER A 8 -89.57 -6.77 -13.27
C SER A 8 -88.73 -7.89 -13.87
N ASP A 9 -87.61 -8.27 -13.24
CA ASP A 9 -86.82 -9.42 -13.70
C ASP A 9 -87.68 -10.70 -13.80
N ALA A 10 -88.71 -10.80 -12.96
CA ALA A 10 -89.69 -11.88 -13.01
C ALA A 10 -90.58 -11.88 -14.27
N ASP A 11 -90.83 -10.72 -14.89
CA ASP A 11 -91.54 -10.62 -16.18
C ASP A 11 -90.62 -10.93 -17.36
N ILE A 12 -89.34 -10.55 -17.25
CA ILE A 12 -88.29 -10.86 -18.25
C ILE A 12 -88.05 -12.38 -18.28
N LEU A 13 -87.86 -13.03 -17.13
CA LEU A 13 -87.68 -14.49 -17.02
C LEU A 13 -88.90 -15.28 -17.51
N LYS A 14 -90.13 -14.76 -17.32
CA LYS A 14 -91.36 -15.36 -17.87
C LYS A 14 -91.46 -15.27 -19.39
N SER A 15 -90.85 -14.27 -20.02
CA SER A 15 -90.87 -14.13 -21.48
C SER A 15 -89.85 -15.03 -22.21
N ILE A 16 -88.80 -15.46 -21.50
CA ILE A 16 -87.73 -16.34 -22.02
C ILE A 16 -88.18 -17.80 -22.06
N SER A 17 -89.04 -18.22 -21.12
CA SER A 17 -89.57 -19.58 -21.06
C SER A 17 -90.63 -19.80 -22.16
N PRO A 18 -90.57 -20.88 -22.97
CA PRO A 18 -91.64 -21.19 -23.93
C PRO A 18 -92.97 -21.42 -23.17
N SER A 19 -94.06 -20.81 -23.65
CA SER A 19 -95.36 -20.91 -22.96
C SER A 19 -95.99 -22.29 -23.08
N MET A 20 -95.71 -22.98 -24.20
CA MET A 20 -96.18 -24.34 -24.46
C MET A 20 -95.34 -25.34 -23.66
N LYS A 21 -96.01 -26.20 -22.88
CA LYS A 21 -95.35 -27.29 -22.14
C LYS A 21 -95.49 -28.66 -22.82
N VAL A 22 -96.24 -28.73 -23.92
CA VAL A 22 -96.55 -29.97 -24.64
C VAL A 22 -96.57 -29.71 -26.14
N LEU A 23 -95.91 -30.58 -26.90
CA LEU A 23 -95.90 -30.55 -28.36
C LEU A 23 -97.29 -30.91 -28.88
N SER A 24 -97.90 -30.04 -29.69
CA SER A 24 -99.21 -30.29 -30.31
C SER A 24 -99.08 -31.04 -31.64
N SER A 25 -98.18 -30.57 -32.52
CA SER A 25 -97.91 -31.13 -33.85
C SER A 25 -97.41 -32.59 -33.79
N ARG A 26 -97.83 -33.38 -34.79
CA ARG A 26 -97.36 -34.75 -35.01
C ARG A 26 -95.91 -34.74 -35.53
N GLU A 27 -95.60 -33.80 -36.39
CA GLU A 27 -94.29 -33.57 -37.02
C GLU A 27 -93.26 -33.21 -35.95
N ALA A 28 -93.60 -32.31 -35.03
CA ALA A 28 -92.75 -31.95 -33.88
C ALA A 28 -92.46 -33.17 -32.97
N LYS A 29 -93.46 -34.02 -32.71
CA LYS A 29 -93.28 -35.29 -31.98
C LYS A 29 -92.42 -36.30 -32.75
N LEU A 30 -92.49 -36.30 -34.08
CA LEU A 30 -91.66 -37.17 -34.91
C LEU A 30 -90.19 -36.70 -34.91
N ILE A 31 -89.94 -35.40 -35.03
CA ILE A 31 -88.60 -34.81 -34.97
C ILE A 31 -87.92 -35.19 -33.65
N LEU A 32 -88.61 -35.03 -32.52
CA LEU A 32 -88.06 -35.42 -31.21
C LEU A 32 -87.88 -36.93 -31.05
N ARG A 33 -88.78 -37.77 -31.56
CA ARG A 33 -88.57 -39.23 -31.57
C ARG A 33 -87.38 -39.66 -32.43
N VAL A 34 -87.08 -38.94 -33.51
CA VAL A 34 -85.88 -39.17 -34.32
C VAL A 34 -84.64 -38.80 -33.51
N MET A 35 -84.64 -37.67 -32.80
CA MET A 35 -83.55 -37.33 -31.86
C MET A 35 -83.37 -38.38 -30.76
N ASP A 36 -84.46 -38.83 -30.12
CA ASP A 36 -84.44 -39.87 -29.09
C ASP A 36 -83.86 -41.20 -29.64
N GLU A 37 -84.29 -41.64 -30.82
CA GLU A 37 -83.78 -42.87 -31.47
C GLU A 37 -82.31 -42.71 -31.94
N CYS A 38 -81.89 -41.52 -32.41
CA CYS A 38 -80.49 -41.27 -32.78
C CYS A 38 -79.55 -41.30 -31.56
N ILE A 39 -79.94 -40.67 -30.46
CA ILE A 39 -79.22 -40.78 -29.18
C ILE A 39 -79.14 -42.25 -28.76
N HIS A 40 -80.26 -42.98 -28.82
CA HIS A 40 -80.31 -44.38 -28.44
C HIS A 40 -79.47 -45.32 -29.33
N GLN A 41 -79.37 -45.03 -30.62
CA GLN A 41 -78.48 -45.77 -31.52
C GLN A 41 -77.01 -45.53 -31.19
N ILE A 42 -76.63 -44.29 -30.84
CA ILE A 42 -75.27 -43.95 -30.42
C ILE A 42 -74.94 -44.58 -29.06
N GLU A 43 -75.87 -44.62 -28.11
CA GLU A 43 -75.74 -45.41 -26.87
C GLU A 43 -75.37 -46.87 -27.19
N ILE A 44 -76.16 -47.56 -28.03
CA ILE A 44 -75.94 -48.98 -28.36
C ILE A 44 -74.57 -49.20 -29.04
N VAL A 45 -74.16 -48.32 -29.96
CA VAL A 45 -72.84 -48.41 -30.62
C VAL A 45 -71.71 -48.15 -29.63
N SER A 46 -71.88 -47.22 -28.68
CA SER A 46 -70.86 -46.86 -27.68
C SER A 46 -70.46 -48.03 -26.76
N PHE A 47 -71.39 -48.95 -26.49
CA PHE A 47 -71.15 -50.13 -25.65
C PHE A 47 -70.47 -51.29 -26.38
N PHE A 48 -70.50 -51.32 -27.72
CA PHE A 48 -70.11 -52.51 -28.48
C PHE A 48 -68.62 -52.87 -28.36
N PRO A 49 -67.64 -51.94 -28.42
CA PRO A 49 -66.23 -52.28 -28.25
C PRO A 49 -65.91 -52.86 -26.88
N SER A 50 -66.40 -52.21 -25.81
CA SER A 50 -66.17 -52.65 -24.43
C SER A 50 -66.80 -54.02 -24.12
N LEU A 51 -67.89 -54.36 -24.80
CA LEU A 51 -68.56 -55.66 -24.72
C LEU A 51 -67.75 -56.80 -25.39
N LEU A 52 -66.96 -56.48 -26.43
CA LEU A 52 -66.05 -57.42 -27.07
C LEU A 52 -64.78 -57.65 -26.23
N GLU A 53 -64.23 -56.60 -25.61
CA GLU A 53 -63.02 -56.70 -24.78
C GLU A 53 -63.27 -57.43 -23.46
N ASN A 54 -64.40 -57.15 -22.78
CA ASN A 54 -64.71 -57.70 -21.47
C ASN A 54 -66.17 -58.19 -21.39
N PRO A 55 -66.47 -59.44 -21.79
CA PRO A 55 -67.85 -59.96 -21.76
C PRO A 55 -68.32 -60.40 -20.36
N GLU A 56 -67.41 -60.64 -19.41
CA GLU A 56 -67.75 -61.17 -18.07
C GLU A 56 -68.67 -60.28 -17.21
N PRO A 57 -68.50 -58.94 -17.12
CA PRO A 57 -69.36 -58.06 -16.31
C PRO A 57 -70.83 -58.01 -16.78
N PHE A 58 -71.10 -58.49 -18.00
CA PHE A 58 -72.41 -58.44 -18.65
C PHE A 58 -73.16 -59.79 -18.60
N THR A 59 -72.48 -60.88 -18.22
CA THR A 59 -73.04 -62.24 -18.02
C THR A 59 -74.36 -62.23 -17.23
N LYS A 60 -74.38 -61.57 -16.07
CA LYS A 60 -75.53 -61.53 -15.15
C LYS A 60 -76.73 -60.73 -15.67
N SER A 61 -76.51 -59.79 -16.61
CA SER A 61 -77.55 -58.84 -17.04
C SER A 61 -78.07 -59.12 -18.46
N LEU A 62 -77.27 -59.71 -19.35
CA LEU A 62 -77.66 -59.94 -20.76
C LEU A 62 -77.77 -61.45 -21.11
N GLY A 63 -77.42 -62.34 -20.18
CA GLY A 63 -77.67 -63.78 -20.26
C GLY A 63 -76.74 -64.57 -21.21
N GLU A 64 -76.70 -65.89 -21.02
CA GLU A 64 -75.80 -66.80 -21.76
C GLU A 64 -76.01 -66.77 -23.28
N ASN A 65 -77.22 -66.44 -23.76
CA ASN A 65 -77.54 -66.37 -25.18
C ASN A 65 -76.77 -65.25 -25.91
N LEU A 66 -76.57 -64.09 -25.27
CA LEU A 66 -75.73 -63.05 -25.85
C LEU A 66 -74.26 -63.46 -25.80
N LEU A 67 -73.79 -64.04 -24.68
CA LEU A 67 -72.41 -64.46 -24.53
C LEU A 67 -72.01 -65.52 -25.59
N ARG A 68 -72.92 -66.45 -25.89
CA ARG A 68 -72.77 -67.42 -26.99
C ARG A 68 -72.68 -66.71 -28.34
N THR A 69 -73.56 -65.74 -28.59
CA THR A 69 -73.58 -64.96 -29.84
C THR A 69 -72.32 -64.07 -30.00
N LEU A 70 -71.76 -63.55 -28.90
CA LEU A 70 -70.49 -62.79 -28.90
C LEU A 70 -69.30 -63.70 -29.19
N LYS A 71 -69.25 -64.91 -28.62
CA LYS A 71 -68.22 -65.91 -28.97
C LYS A 71 -68.33 -66.35 -30.43
N GLU A 72 -69.55 -66.66 -30.90
CA GLU A 72 -69.84 -66.88 -32.33
C GLU A 72 -69.33 -65.71 -33.19
N HIS A 73 -69.51 -64.46 -32.74
CA HIS A 73 -69.04 -63.26 -33.44
C HIS A 73 -67.51 -63.16 -33.47
N GLN A 74 -66.83 -63.29 -32.34
CA GLN A 74 -65.37 -63.26 -32.25
C GLN A 74 -64.72 -64.36 -33.10
N GLU A 75 -65.28 -65.58 -33.09
CA GLU A 75 -64.79 -66.66 -33.96
C GLU A 75 -65.08 -66.38 -35.45
N LEU A 76 -66.19 -65.71 -35.80
CA LEU A 76 -66.47 -65.32 -37.19
C LEU A 76 -65.55 -64.17 -37.64
N GLU A 77 -65.25 -63.24 -36.73
CA GLU A 77 -64.34 -62.11 -36.94
C GLU A 77 -62.90 -62.59 -37.15
N GLU A 78 -62.39 -63.47 -36.28
CA GLU A 78 -61.05 -64.07 -36.45
C GLU A 78 -60.97 -64.96 -37.70
N ARG A 79 -62.02 -65.74 -38.03
CA ARG A 79 -62.07 -66.47 -39.32
C ARG A 79 -62.04 -65.51 -40.52
N HIS A 80 -62.81 -64.41 -40.48
CA HIS A 80 -62.80 -63.40 -41.52
C HIS A 80 -61.42 -62.73 -41.64
N LYS A 81 -60.79 -62.40 -40.52
CA LYS A 81 -59.46 -61.78 -40.43
C LYS A 81 -58.37 -62.70 -40.99
N CYS A 82 -58.39 -64.00 -40.66
CA CYS A 82 -57.50 -64.99 -41.28
C CYS A 82 -57.73 -65.08 -42.80
N LEU A 83 -58.99 -65.17 -43.26
CA LEU A 83 -59.33 -65.21 -44.69
C LEU A 83 -58.95 -63.94 -45.47
N VAL A 84 -58.87 -62.79 -44.79
CA VAL A 84 -58.41 -61.52 -45.36
C VAL A 84 -56.87 -61.41 -45.40
N LEU A 85 -56.17 -62.12 -44.51
CA LEU A 85 -54.70 -62.13 -44.44
C LEU A 85 -54.05 -63.19 -45.35
N ASP A 86 -54.69 -64.36 -45.54
CA ASP A 86 -54.23 -65.40 -46.47
C ASP A 86 -54.56 -65.07 -47.93
N GLY A 87 -53.84 -64.07 -48.48
CA GLY A 87 -53.99 -63.57 -49.85
C GLY A 87 -53.52 -64.53 -50.94
N SER A 88 -54.27 -65.61 -51.20
CA SER A 88 -54.13 -66.44 -52.41
C SER A 88 -55.25 -66.16 -53.42
N HIS A 89 -54.90 -66.20 -54.71
CA HIS A 89 -55.69 -65.54 -55.76
C HIS A 89 -56.99 -66.25 -56.20
N ASP A 90 -57.97 -65.42 -56.58
CA ASP A 90 -59.13 -65.66 -57.45
C ASP A 90 -60.23 -66.67 -57.03
N GLN A 91 -60.04 -67.52 -56.02
CA GLN A 91 -61.15 -68.26 -55.37
C GLN A 91 -61.57 -67.70 -54.00
N THR A 92 -60.86 -66.69 -53.51
CA THR A 92 -61.01 -66.12 -52.16
C THR A 92 -62.07 -65.00 -52.06
N ASN A 93 -62.22 -64.13 -53.06
CA ASN A 93 -63.11 -62.96 -52.97
C ASN A 93 -64.58 -63.29 -52.64
N SER A 94 -65.13 -64.40 -53.15
CA SER A 94 -66.50 -64.83 -52.83
C SER A 94 -66.63 -65.32 -51.38
N GLN A 95 -65.60 -66.02 -50.87
CA GLN A 95 -65.55 -66.48 -49.48
C GLN A 95 -65.35 -65.33 -48.49
N VAL A 96 -64.52 -64.32 -48.84
CA VAL A 96 -64.37 -63.09 -48.05
C VAL A 96 -65.68 -62.30 -48.01
N ALA A 97 -66.40 -62.15 -49.13
CA ALA A 97 -67.71 -61.50 -49.14
C ALA A 97 -68.76 -62.26 -48.30
N LEU A 98 -68.74 -63.59 -48.30
CA LEU A 98 -69.64 -64.42 -47.50
C LEU A 98 -69.29 -64.38 -46.00
N SER A 99 -68.02 -64.40 -45.62
CA SER A 99 -67.60 -64.27 -44.22
C SER A 99 -67.83 -62.86 -43.69
N ALA A 100 -67.59 -61.81 -44.49
CA ALA A 100 -67.96 -60.44 -44.14
C ALA A 100 -69.47 -60.31 -43.90
N LYS A 101 -70.30 -60.96 -44.73
CA LYS A 101 -71.75 -60.99 -44.54
C LYS A 101 -72.15 -61.77 -43.29
N ALA A 102 -71.48 -62.88 -42.96
CA ALA A 102 -71.70 -63.63 -41.73
C ALA A 102 -71.34 -62.82 -40.47
N VAL A 103 -70.23 -62.06 -40.50
CA VAL A 103 -69.85 -61.11 -39.43
C VAL A 103 -70.90 -60.00 -39.31
N GLN A 104 -71.37 -59.42 -40.43
CA GLN A 104 -72.43 -58.40 -40.40
C GLN A 104 -73.77 -58.95 -39.89
N ASP A 105 -74.19 -60.14 -40.28
CA ASP A 105 -75.44 -60.75 -39.82
C ASP A 105 -75.34 -61.15 -38.33
N SER A 106 -74.15 -61.57 -37.88
CA SER A 106 -73.84 -61.76 -36.46
C SER A 106 -73.87 -60.44 -35.67
N PHE A 107 -73.28 -59.36 -36.20
CA PHE A 107 -73.38 -58.01 -35.62
C PHE A 107 -74.83 -57.53 -35.53
N ARG A 108 -75.62 -57.68 -36.61
CA ARG A 108 -77.06 -57.34 -36.62
C ARG A 108 -77.86 -58.20 -35.63
N LYS A 109 -77.50 -59.47 -35.43
CA LYS A 109 -78.08 -60.36 -34.42
C LYS A 109 -77.77 -59.84 -33.01
N ILE A 110 -76.51 -59.43 -32.74
CA ILE A 110 -76.11 -58.78 -31.48
C ILE A 110 -76.88 -57.48 -31.26
N VAL A 111 -76.85 -56.53 -32.20
CA VAL A 111 -77.55 -55.23 -32.08
C VAL A 111 -79.06 -55.40 -31.86
N ARG A 112 -79.70 -56.42 -32.46
CA ARG A 112 -81.12 -56.76 -32.18
C ARG A 112 -81.33 -57.25 -30.75
N ILE A 113 -80.43 -58.06 -30.19
CA ILE A 113 -80.49 -58.52 -28.80
C ILE A 113 -80.23 -57.34 -27.83
N LEU A 114 -79.25 -56.48 -28.14
CA LEU A 114 -78.94 -55.28 -27.36
C LEU A 114 -80.12 -54.31 -27.34
N ARG A 115 -80.77 -54.06 -28.49
CA ARG A 115 -81.98 -53.21 -28.57
C ARG A 115 -83.14 -53.71 -27.68
N GLY A 116 -83.25 -55.03 -27.46
CA GLY A 116 -84.23 -55.63 -26.54
C GLY A 116 -83.84 -55.60 -25.06
N THR A 117 -82.60 -55.22 -24.72
CA THR A 117 -82.04 -55.25 -23.35
C THR A 117 -81.44 -53.90 -22.91
N ALA A 118 -81.60 -52.85 -23.73
CA ALA A 118 -80.84 -51.61 -23.60
C ALA A 118 -81.15 -50.78 -22.32
N GLU A 119 -82.30 -50.98 -21.69
CA GLU A 119 -82.59 -50.37 -20.38
C GLU A 119 -81.66 -50.86 -19.26
N ALA A 120 -81.19 -52.11 -19.35
CA ALA A 120 -80.23 -52.69 -18.40
C ALA A 120 -78.76 -52.30 -18.66
N LEU A 121 -78.48 -51.62 -19.78
CA LEU A 121 -77.13 -51.16 -20.15
C LEU A 121 -76.85 -49.72 -19.71
N ARG A 122 -77.88 -48.85 -19.65
CA ARG A 122 -77.76 -47.45 -19.22
C ARG A 122 -77.29 -47.25 -17.77
N SER A 123 -77.30 -48.30 -16.94
CA SER A 123 -76.86 -48.27 -15.54
C SER A 123 -75.41 -48.72 -15.30
N LYS A 124 -74.63 -49.00 -16.36
CA LYS A 124 -73.21 -49.36 -16.25
C LYS A 124 -72.35 -48.39 -17.05
N GLU A 125 -71.65 -47.50 -16.36
CA GLU A 125 -70.55 -46.74 -16.95
C GLU A 125 -69.52 -47.73 -17.52
N THR A 126 -69.25 -47.59 -18.80
CA THR A 126 -68.26 -48.42 -19.50
C THR A 126 -67.26 -47.49 -20.17
N GLN A 127 -65.99 -47.88 -20.22
CA GLN A 127 -64.94 -47.10 -20.87
C GLN A 127 -65.24 -46.99 -22.37
N CYS A 128 -65.70 -45.81 -22.78
CA CYS A 128 -65.97 -45.46 -24.16
C CYS A 128 -65.04 -44.32 -24.58
N ALA A 129 -64.75 -44.21 -25.87
CA ALA A 129 -63.92 -43.13 -26.41
C ALA A 129 -64.57 -41.76 -26.16
N GLU A 130 -63.76 -40.77 -25.75
CA GLU A 130 -64.25 -39.43 -25.39
C GLU A 130 -65.09 -38.77 -26.50
N ASP A 131 -64.77 -39.03 -27.76
CA ASP A 131 -65.46 -38.41 -28.90
C ASP A 131 -66.90 -38.92 -29.06
N ILE A 132 -67.17 -40.17 -28.68
CA ILE A 132 -68.52 -40.76 -28.69
C ILE A 132 -69.36 -40.17 -27.53
N VAL A 133 -68.71 -39.95 -26.38
CA VAL A 133 -69.30 -39.26 -25.22
C VAL A 133 -69.68 -37.82 -25.57
N LYS A 134 -68.75 -37.04 -26.12
CA LYS A 134 -69.00 -35.65 -26.57
C LYS A 134 -70.10 -35.57 -27.64
N MET A 135 -70.15 -36.52 -28.57
CA MET A 135 -71.22 -36.60 -29.58
C MET A 135 -72.60 -36.89 -28.96
N ARG A 136 -72.68 -37.82 -28.00
CA ARG A 136 -73.92 -38.08 -27.25
C ARG A 136 -74.38 -36.83 -26.50
N ASP A 137 -73.47 -36.18 -25.77
CA ASP A 137 -73.80 -35.04 -24.91
C ASP A 137 -74.25 -33.83 -25.75
N GLY A 138 -73.57 -33.53 -26.85
CA GLY A 138 -74.00 -32.51 -27.81
C GLY A 138 -75.33 -32.83 -28.51
N LEU A 139 -75.69 -34.11 -28.68
CA LEU A 139 -77.01 -34.49 -29.18
C LEU A 139 -78.11 -34.35 -28.11
N CYS A 140 -77.79 -34.54 -26.83
CA CYS A 140 -78.68 -34.23 -25.71
C CYS A 140 -78.93 -32.71 -25.62
N GLU A 141 -77.89 -31.88 -25.70
CA GLU A 141 -78.02 -30.42 -25.76
C GLU A 141 -78.84 -29.98 -26.99
N LEU A 142 -78.54 -30.52 -28.18
CA LEU A 142 -79.30 -30.22 -29.40
C LEU A 142 -80.76 -30.65 -29.28
N ARG A 143 -81.05 -31.78 -28.62
CA ARG A 143 -82.41 -32.24 -28.35
C ARG A 143 -83.16 -31.27 -27.43
N GLU A 144 -82.51 -30.73 -26.41
CA GLU A 144 -83.11 -29.72 -25.51
C GLU A 144 -83.38 -28.41 -26.25
N ILE A 145 -82.43 -27.92 -27.06
CA ILE A 145 -82.60 -26.73 -27.91
C ILE A 145 -83.73 -26.95 -28.93
N VAL A 146 -83.81 -28.12 -29.57
CA VAL A 146 -84.87 -28.46 -30.52
C VAL A 146 -86.22 -28.57 -29.82
N LEU A 147 -86.28 -29.12 -28.60
CA LEU A 147 -87.50 -29.15 -27.79
C LEU A 147 -87.96 -27.73 -27.45
N GLU A 148 -87.07 -26.86 -26.97
CA GLU A 148 -87.38 -25.46 -26.66
C GLU A 148 -87.91 -24.74 -27.91
N ARG A 149 -87.21 -24.87 -29.06
CA ARG A 149 -87.62 -24.24 -30.34
C ARG A 149 -88.93 -24.78 -30.91
N LEU A 150 -89.27 -26.04 -30.66
CA LEU A 150 -90.57 -26.62 -31.05
C LEU A 150 -91.70 -26.26 -30.07
N LEU A 151 -91.37 -25.72 -28.89
CA LEU A 151 -92.33 -25.20 -27.91
C LEU A 151 -92.50 -23.67 -27.97
N THR A 152 -91.53 -22.91 -28.50
CA THR A 152 -91.68 -21.46 -28.72
C THR A 152 -92.67 -21.14 -29.83
N SER A 153 -93.62 -20.24 -29.56
CA SER A 153 -94.51 -19.67 -30.58
C SER A 153 -93.79 -18.62 -31.46
N PRO A 154 -94.12 -18.46 -32.76
CA PRO A 154 -93.54 -17.42 -33.61
C PRO A 154 -93.73 -15.98 -33.07
N GLY A 155 -94.78 -15.75 -32.27
CA GLY A 155 -95.01 -14.47 -31.59
C GLY A 155 -94.07 -14.24 -30.41
N GLU A 156 -93.78 -15.30 -29.63
CA GLU A 156 -92.85 -15.28 -28.50
C GLU A 156 -91.41 -15.09 -28.99
N GLU A 157 -91.03 -15.80 -30.05
CA GLU A 157 -89.70 -15.68 -30.64
C GLU A 157 -89.43 -14.25 -31.15
N LYS A 158 -90.46 -13.57 -31.70
CA LYS A 158 -90.35 -12.17 -32.10
C LYS A 158 -90.17 -11.25 -30.89
N GLN A 159 -90.96 -11.42 -29.83
CA GLN A 159 -90.84 -10.63 -28.60
C GLN A 159 -89.48 -10.81 -27.91
N LEU A 160 -88.95 -12.03 -27.90
CA LEU A 160 -87.61 -12.32 -27.37
C LEU A 160 -86.51 -11.62 -28.17
N ARG A 161 -86.58 -11.65 -29.50
CA ARG A 161 -85.63 -10.94 -30.37
C ARG A 161 -85.68 -9.42 -30.14
N GLU A 162 -86.87 -8.84 -30.01
CA GLU A 162 -87.05 -7.40 -29.73
C GLU A 162 -86.50 -7.01 -28.35
N MET A 163 -86.74 -7.82 -27.32
CA MET A 163 -86.21 -7.60 -25.96
C MET A 163 -84.69 -7.74 -25.90
N VAL A 164 -84.10 -8.74 -26.55
CA VAL A 164 -82.64 -8.92 -26.62
C VAL A 164 -81.99 -7.74 -27.36
N LEU A 165 -82.65 -7.20 -28.39
CA LEU A 165 -82.20 -6.01 -29.09
C LEU A 165 -82.25 -4.76 -28.20
N GLU A 166 -83.33 -4.55 -27.43
CA GLU A 166 -83.45 -3.46 -26.46
C GLU A 166 -82.38 -3.54 -25.35
N VAL A 167 -82.18 -4.74 -24.78
CA VAL A 167 -81.16 -4.97 -23.73
C VAL A 167 -79.75 -4.76 -24.27
N SER A 168 -79.42 -5.26 -25.46
CA SER A 168 -78.10 -5.05 -26.07
C SER A 168 -77.84 -3.58 -26.43
N GLN A 169 -78.84 -2.83 -26.88
CA GLN A 169 -78.72 -1.39 -27.10
C GLN A 169 -78.51 -0.62 -25.79
N SER A 170 -79.26 -0.96 -24.73
CA SER A 170 -79.08 -0.36 -23.41
C SER A 170 -77.72 -0.72 -22.81
N HIS A 171 -77.27 -1.96 -22.96
CA HIS A 171 -75.96 -2.41 -22.50
C HIS A 171 -74.82 -1.72 -23.26
N ALA A 172 -74.91 -1.56 -24.58
CA ALA A 172 -73.94 -0.82 -25.38
C ALA A 172 -73.84 0.66 -24.95
N ALA A 173 -74.98 1.32 -24.71
CA ALA A 173 -75.01 2.70 -24.19
C ALA A 173 -74.39 2.80 -22.79
N ASN A 174 -74.68 1.84 -21.91
CA ASN A 174 -74.09 1.77 -20.57
C ASN A 174 -72.59 1.48 -20.61
N GLN A 175 -72.12 0.63 -21.54
CA GLN A 175 -70.70 0.32 -21.69
C GLN A 175 -69.91 1.55 -22.12
N VAL A 176 -70.41 2.32 -23.11
CA VAL A 176 -69.78 3.59 -23.51
C VAL A 176 -69.70 4.58 -22.33
N LEU A 177 -70.72 4.62 -21.47
CA LEU A 177 -70.69 5.44 -20.25
C LEU A 177 -69.65 4.93 -19.25
N ILE A 178 -69.58 3.61 -19.02
CA ILE A 178 -68.58 2.97 -18.14
C ILE A 178 -67.16 3.28 -18.66
N ASP A 179 -66.87 3.04 -19.94
CA ASP A 179 -65.57 3.31 -20.57
C ASP A 179 -65.18 4.78 -20.42
N SER A 180 -66.14 5.71 -20.52
CA SER A 180 -65.88 7.15 -20.32
C SER A 180 -65.58 7.50 -18.86
N LEU A 181 -66.32 6.93 -17.90
CA LEU A 181 -66.10 7.14 -16.47
C LEU A 181 -64.81 6.48 -15.98
N GLU A 182 -64.47 5.29 -16.46
CA GLU A 182 -63.20 4.61 -16.18
C GLU A 182 -62.02 5.43 -16.72
N LYS A 183 -62.15 6.00 -17.92
CA LYS A 183 -61.14 6.89 -18.48
C LYS A 183 -60.98 8.17 -17.66
N ASP A 184 -62.07 8.82 -17.28
CA ASP A 184 -62.04 10.05 -16.47
C ASP A 184 -61.46 9.79 -15.07
N LEU A 185 -61.81 8.65 -14.45
CA LEU A 185 -61.27 8.23 -13.15
C LEU A 185 -59.77 7.89 -13.27
N ALA A 186 -59.35 7.20 -14.33
CA ALA A 186 -57.94 6.93 -14.60
C ALA A 186 -57.10 8.19 -14.87
N MET A 187 -57.68 9.21 -15.53
CA MET A 187 -57.02 10.53 -15.68
C MET A 187 -56.92 11.23 -14.31
N ALA A 188 -58.02 11.34 -13.56
CA ALA A 188 -58.04 12.00 -12.25
C ALA A 188 -57.09 11.35 -11.21
N VAL A 189 -56.93 10.03 -11.25
CA VAL A 189 -55.94 9.32 -10.41
C VAL A 189 -54.51 9.67 -10.84
N LYS A 190 -54.20 9.64 -12.15
CA LYS A 190 -52.87 10.03 -12.65
C LYS A 190 -52.51 11.47 -12.33
N ASP A 191 -53.41 12.41 -12.57
CA ASP A 191 -53.17 13.84 -12.32
C ASP A 191 -52.88 14.08 -10.82
N LYS A 192 -53.67 13.45 -9.94
CA LYS A 192 -53.46 13.51 -8.48
C LYS A 192 -52.14 12.86 -8.06
N ASP A 193 -51.80 11.68 -8.59
CA ASP A 193 -50.57 10.98 -8.28
C ASP A 193 -49.35 11.80 -8.78
N GLU A 194 -49.44 12.43 -9.95
CA GLU A 194 -48.42 13.35 -10.47
C GLU A 194 -48.25 14.59 -9.57
N GLU A 195 -49.34 15.22 -9.10
CA GLU A 195 -49.27 16.34 -8.16
C GLU A 195 -48.66 15.95 -6.81
N GLN A 196 -49.00 14.76 -6.29
CA GLN A 196 -48.39 14.21 -5.08
C GLN A 196 -46.90 13.88 -5.27
N LEU A 197 -46.51 13.35 -6.43
CA LEU A 197 -45.10 13.11 -6.76
C LEU A 197 -44.33 14.42 -6.90
N ARG A 198 -44.88 15.41 -7.60
CA ARG A 198 -44.25 16.74 -7.79
C ARG A 198 -44.06 17.47 -6.46
N SER A 199 -45.08 17.51 -5.61
CA SER A 199 -44.99 18.16 -4.28
C SER A 199 -44.00 17.47 -3.34
N THR A 200 -44.01 16.12 -3.29
CA THR A 200 -43.05 15.37 -2.47
C THR A 200 -41.62 15.44 -3.01
N LEU A 201 -41.42 15.52 -4.33
CA LEU A 201 -40.11 15.80 -4.95
C LEU A 201 -39.61 17.20 -4.59
N GLN A 202 -40.42 18.25 -4.77
CA GLN A 202 -40.04 19.62 -4.39
C GLN A 202 -39.71 19.75 -2.90
N GLN A 203 -40.46 19.07 -2.02
CA GLN A 203 -40.18 19.07 -0.59
C GLN A 203 -38.83 18.38 -0.27
N LYS A 204 -38.52 17.26 -0.93
CA LYS A 204 -37.23 16.56 -0.80
C LYS A 204 -36.07 17.37 -1.38
N GLU A 205 -36.26 17.96 -2.56
CA GLU A 205 -35.28 18.82 -3.22
C GLU A 205 -34.91 20.00 -2.32
N LYS A 206 -35.90 20.71 -1.77
CA LYS A 206 -35.67 21.80 -0.82
C LYS A 206 -34.95 21.32 0.45
N ALA A 207 -35.34 20.17 1.01
CA ALA A 207 -34.68 19.61 2.20
C ALA A 207 -33.21 19.23 1.91
N LEU A 208 -32.91 18.67 0.73
CA LEU A 208 -31.54 18.38 0.29
C LEU A 208 -30.75 19.67 0.04
N GLN A 209 -31.36 20.69 -0.56
CA GLN A 209 -30.73 21.98 -0.81
C GLN A 209 -30.38 22.70 0.51
N GLU A 210 -31.28 22.67 1.50
CA GLU A 210 -31.00 23.16 2.86
C GLU A 210 -29.91 22.34 3.56
N PHE A 211 -29.90 21.01 3.41
CA PHE A 211 -28.87 20.14 3.98
C PHE A 211 -27.49 20.40 3.37
N VAL A 212 -27.40 20.51 2.05
CA VAL A 212 -26.17 20.86 1.33
C VAL A 212 -25.68 22.25 1.74
N GLY A 213 -26.58 23.24 1.79
CA GLY A 213 -26.23 24.60 2.21
C GLY A 213 -25.69 24.67 3.64
N ARG A 214 -26.29 23.97 4.60
CA ARG A 214 -25.78 23.87 5.98
C ARG A 214 -24.41 23.16 6.01
N THR A 215 -24.27 22.04 5.30
CA THR A 215 -23.01 21.28 5.23
C THR A 215 -21.88 22.11 4.63
N GLN A 216 -22.14 22.88 3.57
CA GLN A 216 -21.19 23.82 2.98
C GLN A 216 -20.82 24.93 3.97
N GLN A 217 -21.81 25.57 4.61
CA GLN A 217 -21.56 26.64 5.57
C GLN A 217 -20.73 26.18 6.78
N ASP A 218 -20.95 24.95 7.28
CA ASP A 218 -20.19 24.41 8.39
C ASP A 218 -18.77 23.99 7.97
N ALA A 219 -18.59 23.48 6.75
CA ALA A 219 -17.27 23.26 6.16
C ALA A 219 -16.48 24.58 5.95
N GLU A 220 -17.15 25.65 5.51
CA GLU A 220 -16.56 27.00 5.40
C GLU A 220 -16.14 27.57 6.75
N LYS A 221 -16.98 27.45 7.79
CA LYS A 221 -16.63 27.85 9.16
C LYS A 221 -15.41 27.07 9.68
N GLN A 222 -15.39 25.76 9.47
CA GLN A 222 -14.31 24.89 9.91
C GLN A 222 -12.99 25.24 9.19
N THR A 223 -13.02 25.30 7.86
CA THR A 223 -11.82 25.65 7.06
C THR A 223 -11.28 27.04 7.38
N HIS A 224 -12.13 28.05 7.61
CA HIS A 224 -11.71 29.38 8.05
C HIS A 224 -11.12 29.38 9.48
N SER A 225 -11.64 28.55 10.39
CA SER A 225 -11.06 28.36 11.73
C SER A 225 -9.67 27.69 11.67
N ASP A 226 -9.54 26.67 10.82
CA ASP A 226 -8.28 25.94 10.62
C ASP A 226 -7.24 26.81 9.90
N GLN A 227 -7.66 27.62 8.92
CA GLN A 227 -6.82 28.64 8.29
C GLN A 227 -6.26 29.62 9.32
N LYS A 228 -7.11 30.25 10.14
CA LYS A 228 -6.65 31.17 11.20
C LYS A 228 -5.70 30.51 12.20
N THR A 229 -5.96 29.27 12.56
CA THR A 229 -5.10 28.48 13.46
C THR A 229 -3.75 28.18 12.81
N SER A 230 -3.74 27.84 11.51
CA SER A 230 -2.54 27.60 10.72
C SER A 230 -1.73 28.88 10.49
N GLU A 231 -2.37 29.98 10.13
CA GLU A 231 -1.77 31.30 9.98
C GLU A 231 -1.12 31.78 11.28
N GLY A 232 -1.81 31.63 12.42
CA GLY A 232 -1.26 31.94 13.74
C GLY A 232 -0.02 31.11 14.09
N LYS A 233 -0.01 29.81 13.76
CA LYS A 233 1.18 28.94 13.90
C LYS A 233 2.31 29.37 12.96
N ARG A 234 2.00 29.67 11.70
CA ARG A 234 2.97 30.11 10.69
C ARG A 234 3.63 31.44 11.09
N ALA A 235 2.85 32.40 11.59
CA ALA A 235 3.34 33.68 12.08
C ALA A 235 4.29 33.51 13.29
N ARG A 236 3.95 32.63 14.24
CA ARG A 236 4.82 32.30 15.38
C ARG A 236 6.14 31.67 14.94
N LEU A 237 6.10 30.65 14.08
CA LEU A 237 7.30 29.99 13.55
C LEU A 237 8.16 30.95 12.72
N GLN A 238 7.54 31.86 11.95
CA GLN A 238 8.25 32.88 11.19
C GLN A 238 8.91 33.93 12.10
N GLN A 239 8.27 34.28 13.22
CA GLN A 239 8.85 35.14 14.26
C GLN A 239 10.02 34.44 14.98
N GLU A 240 9.87 33.17 15.34
CA GLU A 240 10.95 32.37 15.96
C GLU A 240 12.15 32.23 15.01
N ALA A 241 11.91 31.94 13.72
CA ALA A 241 12.95 31.90 12.71
C ALA A 241 13.67 33.25 12.52
N SER A 242 12.95 34.39 12.57
CA SER A 242 13.57 35.71 12.47
C SER A 242 14.38 36.07 13.72
N GLN A 243 13.91 35.66 14.90
CA GLN A 243 14.64 35.80 16.17
C GLN A 243 15.92 34.96 16.18
N LEU A 244 15.85 33.69 15.78
CA LEU A 244 17.02 32.80 15.70
C LEU A 244 18.05 33.32 14.68
N ASN A 245 17.61 33.80 13.52
CA ASN A 245 18.50 34.44 12.56
C ASN A 245 19.18 35.70 13.13
N SER A 246 18.46 36.52 13.90
CA SER A 246 19.07 37.66 14.61
C SER A 246 20.08 37.22 15.67
N GLN A 247 19.78 36.17 16.45
CA GLN A 247 20.71 35.62 17.44
C GLN A 247 21.98 35.08 16.78
N ILE A 248 21.86 34.34 15.67
CA ILE A 248 23.00 33.83 14.89
C ILE A 248 23.86 35.00 14.38
N ASN A 249 23.25 36.03 13.80
CA ASN A 249 23.99 37.20 13.32
C ASN A 249 24.72 37.95 14.46
N ASN A 250 24.09 38.08 15.63
CA ASN A 250 24.69 38.70 16.81
C ASN A 250 25.87 37.87 17.34
N LEU A 251 25.74 36.53 17.39
CA LEU A 251 26.83 35.63 17.79
C LEU A 251 27.99 35.66 16.79
N ILE A 252 27.71 35.73 15.49
CA ILE A 252 28.74 35.88 14.45
C ILE A 252 29.48 37.22 14.62
N ALA A 253 28.78 38.32 14.91
CA ALA A 253 29.40 39.62 15.16
C ALA A 253 30.28 39.59 16.41
N ALA A 254 29.76 39.11 17.55
CA ALA A 254 30.50 39.01 18.81
C ALA A 254 31.75 38.10 18.68
N ASN A 255 31.64 36.97 17.98
CA ASN A 255 32.78 36.09 17.73
C ASN A 255 33.84 36.75 16.84
N ARG A 256 33.44 37.51 15.81
CA ARG A 256 34.38 38.28 14.97
C ARG A 256 35.10 39.37 15.76
N GLU A 257 34.39 40.08 16.63
CA GLU A 257 34.98 41.10 17.52
C GLU A 257 35.99 40.46 18.48
N ALA A 258 35.60 39.36 19.14
CA ALA A 258 36.50 38.61 20.03
C ALA A 258 37.73 38.06 19.30
N GLU A 259 37.57 37.54 18.07
CA GLU A 259 38.68 37.08 17.24
C GLU A 259 39.62 38.23 16.86
N VAL A 260 39.09 39.39 16.48
CA VAL A 260 39.89 40.59 16.16
C VAL A 260 40.68 41.07 17.38
N GLU A 261 40.09 41.06 18.58
CA GLU A 261 40.81 41.40 19.82
C GLU A 261 41.89 40.37 20.17
N LEU A 262 41.65 39.07 19.97
CA LEU A 262 42.68 38.05 20.13
C LEU A 262 43.82 38.21 19.11
N ARG A 263 43.52 38.51 17.84
CA ARG A 263 44.52 38.81 16.81
C ARG A 263 45.35 40.05 17.16
N LYS A 264 44.73 41.10 17.72
CA LYS A 264 45.44 42.31 18.21
C LYS A 264 46.36 42.00 19.39
N LYS A 265 45.92 41.18 20.35
CA LYS A 265 46.76 40.75 21.50
C LYS A 265 47.94 39.93 21.01
N LYS A 266 47.68 38.92 20.19
CA LYS A 266 48.71 38.09 19.54
C LYS A 266 49.75 38.96 18.83
N TYR A 267 49.34 39.92 18.01
CA TYR A 267 50.27 40.80 17.30
C TYR A 267 51.15 41.65 18.24
N LYS A 268 50.62 42.12 19.38
CA LYS A 268 51.41 42.82 20.40
C LYS A 268 52.44 41.89 21.04
N GLU A 269 52.03 40.70 21.46
CA GLU A 269 52.90 39.68 22.04
C GLU A 269 54.00 39.24 21.05
N GLU A 270 53.67 39.03 19.78
CA GLU A 270 54.65 38.75 18.70
C GLU A 270 55.64 39.92 18.53
N THR A 271 55.16 41.17 18.60
CA THR A 271 56.03 42.36 18.53
C THR A 271 56.93 42.49 19.76
N GLU A 272 56.43 42.15 20.96
CA GLU A 272 57.23 42.14 22.20
C GLU A 272 58.32 41.04 22.15
N ILE A 273 57.99 39.85 21.65
CA ILE A 273 58.96 38.76 21.43
C ILE A 273 60.04 39.18 20.43
N GLU A 274 59.65 39.74 19.28
CA GLU A 274 60.57 40.24 18.25
C GLU A 274 61.54 41.31 18.82
N ASN A 275 61.02 42.24 19.63
CA ASN A 275 61.85 43.24 20.32
C ASN A 275 62.82 42.62 21.34
N VAL A 276 62.47 41.50 21.99
CA VAL A 276 63.38 40.79 22.91
C VAL A 276 64.45 40.02 22.15
N ILE A 277 64.10 39.38 21.03
CA ILE A 277 65.06 38.72 20.14
C ILE A 277 66.08 39.73 19.61
N GLN A 278 65.62 40.87 19.07
CA GLN A 278 66.53 41.91 18.55
C GLN A 278 67.48 42.47 19.61
N LYS A 279 67.02 42.64 20.87
CA LYS A 279 67.90 43.03 21.98
C LYS A 279 68.93 41.96 22.29
N TYR A 280 68.51 40.71 22.38
CA TYR A 280 69.40 39.58 22.63
C TYR A 280 70.45 39.45 21.53
N ASP A 281 70.07 39.55 20.26
CA ASP A 281 71.00 39.46 19.13
C ASP A 281 72.04 40.60 19.14
N VAL A 282 71.62 41.82 19.51
CA VAL A 282 72.54 42.97 19.69
C VAL A 282 73.47 42.76 20.89
N GLU A 283 72.94 42.45 22.07
CA GLU A 283 73.74 42.22 23.28
C GLU A 283 74.74 41.06 23.09
N MET A 284 74.33 39.97 22.46
CA MET A 284 75.22 38.84 22.12
C MET A 284 76.26 39.22 21.06
N GLY A 285 75.90 40.06 20.09
CA GLY A 285 76.86 40.62 19.12
C GLY A 285 77.92 41.49 19.79
N GLU A 286 77.50 42.40 20.68
CA GLU A 286 78.41 43.22 21.49
C GLU A 286 79.35 42.35 22.35
N LYS A 287 78.81 41.33 23.04
CA LYS A 287 79.63 40.40 23.82
C LYS A 287 80.58 39.55 22.99
N GLN A 288 80.21 39.17 21.78
CA GLN A 288 81.12 38.50 20.84
C GLN A 288 82.25 39.45 20.42
N THR A 289 81.98 40.73 20.14
CA THR A 289 83.02 41.70 19.80
C THR A 289 83.95 42.00 20.98
N GLU A 290 83.43 42.19 22.20
CA GLU A 290 84.25 42.34 23.42
C GLU A 290 85.18 41.15 23.62
N LEU A 291 84.66 39.92 23.44
CA LEU A 291 85.42 38.69 23.58
C LEU A 291 86.52 38.58 22.51
N GLU A 292 86.23 38.94 21.26
CA GLU A 292 87.23 38.93 20.18
C GLU A 292 88.32 40.00 20.36
N GLU A 293 87.99 41.17 20.92
CA GLU A 293 88.99 42.19 21.30
C GLU A 293 89.87 41.70 22.46
N MET A 294 89.28 41.12 23.49
CA MET A 294 90.03 40.53 24.61
C MET A 294 90.92 39.36 24.18
N ILE A 295 90.49 38.53 23.22
CA ILE A 295 91.34 37.48 22.64
C ILE A 295 92.54 38.11 21.91
N LYS A 296 92.33 39.12 21.06
CA LYS A 296 93.44 39.79 20.34
C LYS A 296 94.44 40.41 21.30
N MET A 297 93.97 41.09 22.35
CA MET A 297 94.84 41.63 23.41
C MET A 297 95.60 40.51 24.14
N HIS A 298 94.94 39.39 24.44
CA HIS A 298 95.61 38.25 25.07
C HIS A 298 96.66 37.60 24.15
N GLU A 299 96.40 37.52 22.84
CA GLU A 299 97.36 37.04 21.85
C GLU A 299 98.58 37.96 21.73
N THR A 300 98.39 39.29 21.78
CA THR A 300 99.51 40.26 21.80
C THR A 300 100.31 40.19 23.10
N ASP A 301 99.64 40.12 24.25
CA ASP A 301 100.29 39.96 25.56
C ASP A 301 101.09 38.64 25.61
N GLN A 302 100.57 37.56 25.01
CA GLN A 302 101.30 36.30 24.86
C GLN A 302 102.50 36.37 23.90
N THR A 303 102.49 37.24 22.89
CA THR A 303 103.69 37.49 22.06
C THR A 303 104.73 38.30 22.82
N GLU A 304 104.33 39.40 23.46
CA GLU A 304 105.24 40.26 24.23
C GLU A 304 105.87 39.51 25.41
N LEU A 305 105.09 38.67 26.10
CA LEU A 305 105.61 37.83 27.19
C LEU A 305 106.69 36.86 26.69
N ARG A 306 106.49 36.21 25.55
CA ARG A 306 107.48 35.30 24.96
C ARG A 306 108.75 36.03 24.53
N GLU A 307 108.62 37.21 23.92
CA GLU A 307 109.78 38.05 23.57
C GLU A 307 110.57 38.47 24.82
N LEU A 308 109.88 38.81 25.92
CA LEU A 308 110.51 39.14 27.20
C LEU A 308 111.15 37.91 27.89
N GLU A 309 110.53 36.73 27.81
CA GLU A 309 111.11 35.47 28.30
C GLU A 309 112.40 35.11 27.52
N GLU A 310 112.38 35.19 26.19
CA GLU A 310 113.58 34.98 25.35
C GLU A 310 114.71 35.98 25.67
N LEU A 311 114.38 37.26 25.89
CA LEU A 311 115.35 38.28 26.31
C LEU A 311 115.88 38.03 27.74
N TYR A 312 115.04 37.53 28.64
CA TYR A 312 115.45 37.20 30.01
C TYR A 312 116.41 36.00 30.03
N ASP A 313 116.13 34.95 29.25
CA ASP A 313 117.00 33.78 29.13
C ASP A 313 118.41 34.16 28.61
N VAL A 314 118.48 35.05 27.62
CA VAL A 314 119.77 35.58 27.13
C VAL A 314 120.48 36.39 28.23
N LEU A 315 119.75 37.27 28.93
CA LEU A 315 120.31 38.12 29.98
C LEU A 315 120.81 37.32 31.19
N ASP A 316 120.15 36.22 31.57
CA ASP A 316 120.57 35.36 32.68
C ASP A 316 121.88 34.61 32.36
N VAL A 317 122.03 34.18 31.09
CA VAL A 317 123.28 33.61 30.57
C VAL A 317 124.41 34.65 30.56
N GLU A 318 124.16 35.88 30.06
CA GLU A 318 125.15 36.97 30.09
C GLU A 318 125.52 37.36 31.52
N TYR A 319 124.54 37.49 32.42
CA TYR A 319 124.77 37.80 33.83
C TYR A 319 125.64 36.73 34.51
N SER A 320 125.33 35.45 34.28
CA SER A 320 126.12 34.33 34.79
C SER A 320 127.56 34.37 34.29
N GLN A 321 127.78 34.64 33.00
CA GLN A 321 129.13 34.81 32.43
C GLN A 321 129.88 35.97 33.08
N ILE A 322 129.26 37.15 33.20
CA ILE A 322 129.88 38.34 33.84
C ILE A 322 130.22 38.05 35.31
N MET A 323 129.37 37.31 36.02
CA MET A 323 129.61 36.95 37.42
C MET A 323 130.75 35.92 37.56
N GLU A 324 130.83 34.93 36.69
CA GLU A 324 131.98 34.01 36.62
C GLU A 324 133.29 34.75 36.28
N GLU A 325 133.27 35.66 35.31
CA GLU A 325 134.44 36.47 34.95
C GLU A 325 134.92 37.33 36.13
N ARG A 326 133.99 37.96 36.86
CA ARG A 326 134.30 38.73 38.07
C ARG A 326 134.91 37.86 39.17
N GLN A 327 134.39 36.65 39.38
CA GLN A 327 134.96 35.69 40.33
C GLN A 327 136.38 35.30 39.94
N LYS A 328 136.59 34.83 38.70
CA LYS A 328 137.92 34.45 38.17
C LYS A 328 138.92 35.62 38.24
N ALA A 329 138.47 36.85 37.93
CA ALA A 329 139.30 38.04 38.04
C ALA A 329 139.64 38.42 39.49
N GLN A 330 138.74 38.18 40.45
CA GLN A 330 139.02 38.36 41.87
C GLN A 330 140.01 37.31 42.38
N GLU A 331 139.80 36.03 42.08
CA GLU A 331 140.72 34.94 42.42
C GLU A 331 142.13 35.19 41.87
N LEU A 332 142.24 35.65 40.62
CA LEU A 332 143.52 36.00 40.00
C LEU A 332 144.19 37.18 40.72
N LYS A 333 143.45 38.23 41.10
CA LYS A 333 143.98 39.35 41.89
C LYS A 333 144.47 38.88 43.25
N GLU A 334 143.69 38.07 43.96
CA GLU A 334 144.12 37.52 45.25
C GLU A 334 145.36 36.65 45.13
N LEU A 335 145.51 35.86 44.05
CA LEU A 335 146.72 35.09 43.79
C LEU A 335 147.92 36.00 43.52
N GLN A 336 147.75 37.07 42.73
CA GLN A 336 148.78 38.07 42.48
C GLN A 336 149.17 38.84 43.76
N GLU A 337 148.21 39.20 44.61
CA GLU A 337 148.46 39.82 45.91
C GLU A 337 149.21 38.87 46.85
N LYS A 338 148.82 37.59 46.91
CA LYS A 338 149.54 36.56 47.68
C LYS A 338 150.96 36.36 47.15
N GLU A 339 151.19 36.40 45.84
CA GLU A 339 152.52 36.32 45.25
C GLU A 339 153.36 37.56 45.55
N LEU A 340 152.81 38.76 45.35
CA LEU A 340 153.46 40.04 45.70
C LEU A 340 153.76 40.14 47.20
N GLU A 341 152.89 39.60 48.07
CA GLU A 341 153.17 39.46 49.49
C GLU A 341 154.37 38.56 49.76
N ILE A 342 154.47 37.40 49.10
CA ILE A 342 155.61 36.48 49.23
C ILE A 342 156.90 37.16 48.73
N GLN A 343 156.86 37.80 47.56
CA GLN A 343 157.98 38.56 47.00
C GLN A 343 158.39 39.72 47.94
N SER A 344 157.43 40.44 48.51
CA SER A 344 157.65 41.54 49.47
C SER A 344 158.23 41.05 50.80
N LYS A 345 157.73 39.93 51.33
CA LYS A 345 158.28 39.25 52.52
C LYS A 345 159.73 38.81 52.27
N ALA A 346 160.00 38.19 51.12
CA ALA A 346 161.36 37.78 50.72
C ALA A 346 162.29 39.00 50.57
N ALA A 347 161.86 40.05 49.89
CA ALA A 347 162.60 41.30 49.76
C ALA A 347 162.89 41.94 51.12
N THR A 348 161.92 41.93 52.05
CA THR A 348 162.07 42.44 53.41
C THR A 348 163.12 41.67 54.20
N VAL A 349 163.14 40.32 54.09
CA VAL A 349 164.18 39.48 54.72
C VAL A 349 165.56 39.77 54.14
N ILE A 350 165.70 39.85 52.81
CA ILE A 350 166.97 40.19 52.14
C ILE A 350 167.47 41.57 52.60
N GLN A 351 166.59 42.58 52.59
CA GLN A 351 166.92 43.93 53.04
C GLN A 351 167.28 43.97 54.54
N ALA A 352 166.60 43.21 55.40
CA ALA A 352 166.90 43.14 56.83
C ALA A 352 168.27 42.49 57.09
N LEU A 353 168.59 41.40 56.39
CA LEU A 353 169.91 40.77 56.44
C LEU A 353 171.00 41.71 55.96
N TRP A 354 170.77 42.46 54.88
CA TRP A 354 171.70 43.46 54.37
C TRP A 354 171.88 44.66 55.32
N ARG A 355 170.80 45.26 55.83
CA ARG A 355 170.87 46.33 56.85
C ARG A 355 171.59 45.85 58.12
N GLY A 356 171.34 44.61 58.53
CA GLY A 356 172.06 43.94 59.62
C GLY A 356 173.54 43.71 59.31
N PHE A 357 173.90 43.36 58.08
CA PHE A 357 175.31 43.27 57.64
C PHE A 357 175.99 44.64 57.66
N CYS A 358 175.36 45.68 57.11
CA CYS A 358 175.86 47.05 57.10
C CYS A 358 176.09 47.61 58.52
N THR A 359 175.14 47.42 59.44
CA THR A 359 175.31 47.83 60.85
C THR A 359 176.41 47.04 61.57
N ARG A 360 176.51 45.72 61.36
CA ARG A 360 177.63 44.91 61.89
C ARG A 360 178.99 45.31 61.29
N LYS A 361 179.03 45.75 60.03
CA LYS A 361 180.23 46.32 59.38
C LYS A 361 180.61 47.68 60.00
N ALA A 362 179.64 48.55 60.28
CA ALA A 362 179.86 49.85 60.93
C ALA A 362 180.31 49.72 62.40
N LEU A 363 179.75 48.77 63.16
CA LEU A 363 180.19 48.51 64.54
C LEU A 363 181.62 47.97 64.63
N LYS A 364 182.14 47.33 63.57
CA LYS A 364 183.55 46.91 63.49
C LYS A 364 184.53 48.07 63.27
N SER A 365 184.11 49.23 62.76
CA SER A 365 185.02 50.34 62.45
C SER A 365 185.20 51.37 63.57
N SER A 366 184.27 51.49 64.53
CA SER A 366 184.34 52.53 65.59
C SER A 366 185.18 52.17 66.83
N ALA A 367 185.73 50.95 66.92
CA ALA A 367 186.25 50.37 68.16
C ALA A 367 187.69 50.75 68.59
N LYS A 368 188.34 51.79 68.03
CA LYS A 368 189.75 52.13 68.33
C LYS A 368 190.07 53.63 68.49
N SER A 369 189.83 54.22 69.68
CA SER A 369 190.80 55.16 70.33
C SER A 369 190.45 55.56 71.80
N LYS A 370 191.49 55.82 72.60
CA LYS A 370 191.57 56.38 73.99
C LYS A 370 191.32 55.49 75.24
N LYS A 371 192.10 55.77 76.29
CA LYS A 371 192.36 55.07 77.59
C LYS A 371 192.87 56.11 78.63
N ALA A 372 192.92 55.91 79.96
CA ALA A 372 192.19 55.03 80.90
C ALA A 372 192.53 55.39 82.38
N LYS A 373 191.56 55.32 83.32
CA LYS A 373 191.74 55.28 84.80
C LYS A 373 190.61 54.42 85.41
N LYS A 374 190.82 53.74 86.55
CA LYS A 374 190.41 52.32 86.68
C LYS A 374 189.80 51.87 88.03
N GLY A 375 188.59 51.28 87.99
CA GLY A 375 188.18 50.15 88.84
C GLY A 375 186.72 50.13 89.35
N LYS A 376 185.97 49.01 89.39
CA LYS A 376 185.90 47.83 88.47
C LYS A 376 184.59 47.04 88.72
N GLY A 377 183.72 46.87 87.71
CA GLY A 377 182.40 46.18 87.82
C GLY A 377 181.30 47.09 88.40
N LYS A 378 179.99 46.96 88.08
CA LYS A 378 179.20 45.93 87.38
C LYS A 378 178.29 46.69 86.37
N LYS A 379 178.52 46.59 85.05
CA LYS A 379 178.03 47.59 84.06
C LYS A 379 176.60 47.33 83.55
N LYS A 380 175.71 48.31 83.73
CA LYS A 380 174.48 48.55 82.92
C LYS A 380 174.90 48.89 81.47
N LYS A 381 174.11 48.60 80.43
CA LYS A 381 172.72 49.04 80.20
C LYS A 381 172.09 48.18 79.10
#